data_AF-A0A8I0T041-F1
#
_entry.id   AF-A0A8I0T041-F1
#
_cell.length_a   1.000
_cell.length_b   1.000
_cell.length_c   1.000
_cell.angle_alpha   90.00
_cell.angle_beta   90.00
_cell.angle_gamma   90.00
#
_symmetry.space_group_name_H-M   'P 1'
#
loop_
_entity.id
_entity.type
_entity.pdbx_description
1 polymer ?
#
loop_
_entity_poly.entity_id
_entity_poly.type
_entity_poly.pdbx_seq_one_letter_code
_entity_poly.pdbx_strand_id
1 'polypeptide(L)'
;MKKTLIVTMPDRSQWSVPVDCIARHRASHFAHRLFDGDVERSLKEDTLPLFQKNPLAIEQWGEEMMDWDDVKEHAKQIVPANCNYYEGWQKGLKVLT
;
A
#
# COMPACT_ATOMS: atom_id res chain seq x y z
N MET A 1 -9.99 -11.27 -0.68
CA MET A 1 -9.08 -11.66 -1.78
C MET A 1 -7.67 -11.78 -1.19
N LYS A 2 -6.91 -12.88 -1.40
CA LYS A 2 -5.54 -13.00 -0.85
C LYS A 2 -4.50 -12.53 -1.89
N LYS A 3 -4.56 -11.26 -2.27
CA LYS A 3 -3.57 -10.62 -3.15
C LYS A 3 -2.82 -9.54 -2.38
N THR A 4 -1.59 -9.28 -2.81
CA THR A 4 -0.74 -8.21 -2.28
C THR A 4 -0.23 -7.36 -3.44
N LEU A 5 -0.18 -6.06 -3.25
CA LEU A 5 0.55 -5.13 -4.10
C LEU A 5 2.01 -5.09 -3.65
N ILE A 6 2.95 -5.20 -4.58
CA ILE A 6 4.38 -5.05 -4.30
C ILE A 6 4.81 -3.67 -4.75
N VAL A 7 5.31 -2.87 -3.82
CA VAL A 7 5.91 -1.57 -4.11
C VAL A 7 7.43 -1.65 -3.94
N THR A 8 8.16 -1.11 -4.91
CA THR A 8 9.61 -0.90 -4.80
C THR A 8 9.86 0.54 -4.41
N MET A 9 10.48 0.74 -3.25
CA MET A 9 10.81 2.06 -2.72
C MET A 9 12.08 2.63 -3.37
N PRO A 10 12.33 3.96 -3.26
CA PRO A 10 13.53 4.58 -3.83
C PRO A 10 14.85 3.99 -3.32
N ASP A 11 14.89 3.46 -2.10
CA ASP A 11 16.04 2.75 -1.50
C ASP A 11 16.21 1.30 -2.01
N ARG A 12 15.40 0.91 -2.99
CA ARG A 12 15.29 -0.44 -3.59
C ARG A 12 14.77 -1.51 -2.64
N SER A 13 14.31 -1.16 -1.44
CA SER A 13 13.52 -2.09 -0.63
C SER A 13 12.21 -2.40 -1.33
N GLN A 14 11.67 -3.59 -1.09
CA GLN A 14 10.35 -3.99 -1.60
C GLN A 14 9.43 -4.31 -0.44
N TRP A 15 8.20 -3.86 -0.55
CA TRP A 15 7.17 -4.03 0.47
C TRP A 15 5.93 -4.66 -0.15
N SER A 16 5.40 -5.66 0.54
CA SER A 16 4.15 -6.34 0.22
C SER A 16 3.03 -5.71 1.04
N VAL A 17 2.05 -5.12 0.36
CA VAL A 17 0.87 -4.48 0.96
C VAL A 17 -0.37 -5.32 0.63
N PRO A 18 -1.13 -5.81 1.62
CA PRO A 18 -2.36 -6.54 1.37
C PRO A 18 -3.39 -5.70 0.60
N VAL A 19 -3.93 -6.23 -0.50
CA VAL A 19 -4.98 -5.56 -1.30
C VAL A 19 -6.25 -5.32 -0.47
N ASP A 20 -6.48 -6.11 0.57
CA ASP A 20 -7.62 -5.93 1.49
C ASP A 20 -7.58 -4.57 2.21
N CYS A 21 -6.39 -4.06 2.55
CA CYS A 21 -6.23 -2.73 3.14
C CYS A 21 -6.70 -1.64 2.18
N ILE A 22 -6.21 -1.68 0.93
CA ILE A 22 -6.60 -0.74 -0.14
C ILE A 22 -8.11 -0.84 -0.43
N ALA A 23 -8.64 -2.05 -0.49
CA ALA A 23 -10.05 -2.29 -0.77
C ALA A 23 -10.95 -1.73 0.35
N ARG A 24 -10.57 -1.91 1.62
CA ARG A 24 -11.30 -1.35 2.77
C ARG A 24 -11.23 0.17 2.83
N HIS A 25 -10.07 0.75 2.48
CA HIS A 25 -9.94 2.21 2.37
C HIS A 25 -10.91 2.77 1.32
N ARG A 26 -10.92 2.19 0.12
CA ARG A 26 -11.84 2.59 -0.95
C ARG A 26 -13.31 2.37 -0.58
N ALA A 27 -13.65 1.22 -0.01
CA ALA A 27 -15.01 0.91 0.42
C ALA A 27 -15.50 1.91 1.48
N SER A 28 -14.67 2.26 2.45
CA SER A 28 -15.00 3.25 3.49
C SER A 28 -15.28 4.63 2.89
N HIS A 29 -14.51 5.03 1.88
CA HIS A 29 -14.73 6.29 1.16
C HIS A 29 -16.12 6.37 0.49
N PHE A 30 -16.57 5.29 -0.15
CA PHE A 30 -17.85 5.26 -0.86
C PHE A 30 -19.05 4.84 -0.01
N ALA A 31 -18.82 4.17 1.11
CA ALA A 31 -19.87 3.65 1.99
C ALA A 31 -20.90 4.73 2.36
N HIS A 32 -20.41 5.87 2.84
CA HIS A 32 -21.28 6.97 3.27
C HIS A 32 -22.08 7.63 2.15
N ARG A 33 -21.59 7.56 0.90
CA ARG A 33 -22.21 8.25 -0.25
C ARG A 33 -23.17 7.38 -1.03
N LEU A 34 -22.91 6.07 -1.09
CA LEU A 34 -23.58 5.16 -2.02
C LEU A 34 -24.19 3.92 -1.34
N PHE A 35 -23.87 3.67 -0.07
CA PHE A 35 -24.23 2.42 0.63
C PHE A 35 -24.73 2.66 2.06
N ASP A 36 -25.31 3.83 2.35
CA ASP A 36 -25.90 4.16 3.66
C ASP A 36 -24.91 4.01 4.85
N GLY A 37 -23.61 4.18 4.59
CA GLY A 37 -22.54 3.99 5.57
C GLY A 37 -22.11 2.53 5.77
N ASP A 38 -22.67 1.57 5.04
CA ASP A 38 -22.29 0.15 5.10
C ASP A 38 -21.02 -0.13 4.28
N VAL A 39 -19.89 -0.23 4.99
CA VAL A 39 -18.58 -0.50 4.42
C VAL A 39 -18.50 -1.92 3.84
N GLU A 40 -19.09 -2.91 4.49
CA GLU A 40 -19.03 -4.30 4.01
C GLU A 40 -19.84 -4.47 2.73
N ARG A 41 -20.98 -3.78 2.62
CA ARG A 41 -21.77 -3.72 1.40
C ARG A 41 -21.01 -3.01 0.27
N SER A 42 -20.42 -1.84 0.55
CA SER A 42 -19.59 -1.12 -0.43
C SER A 42 -18.39 -1.97 -0.91
N LEU A 43 -17.78 -2.72 0.01
CA LEU A 43 -16.68 -3.63 -0.30
C LEU A 43 -17.13 -4.76 -1.23
N LYS A 44 -18.25 -5.42 -0.89
CA LYS A 44 -18.74 -6.62 -1.60
C LYS A 44 -19.40 -6.30 -2.95
N GLU A 45 -20.19 -5.24 -3.02
CA GLU A 45 -21.01 -4.91 -4.20
C GLU A 45 -20.27 -4.02 -5.22
N ASP A 46 -19.27 -3.24 -4.80
CA ASP A 46 -18.56 -2.29 -5.69
C ASP A 46 -17.04 -2.54 -5.73
N THR A 47 -16.36 -2.44 -4.59
CA THR A 47 -14.88 -2.39 -4.59
C THR A 47 -14.24 -3.71 -5.02
N LEU A 48 -14.66 -4.86 -4.44
CA LEU A 48 -14.11 -6.17 -4.80
C LEU A 48 -14.42 -6.56 -6.26
N PRO A 49 -15.66 -6.39 -6.78
CA PRO A 49 -15.95 -6.59 -8.20
C PRO A 49 -15.09 -5.73 -9.12
N LEU A 50 -14.91 -4.44 -8.81
CA LEU A 50 -14.05 -3.54 -9.58
C LEU A 50 -12.61 -4.05 -9.62
N PHE A 51 -12.03 -4.37 -8.45
CA PHE A 51 -10.65 -4.84 -8.35
C PHE A 51 -10.43 -6.20 -9.03
N GLN A 52 -11.45 -7.06 -9.08
CA GLN A 52 -11.38 -8.32 -9.83
C GLN A 52 -11.38 -8.09 -11.34
N LYS A 53 -12.20 -7.15 -11.82
CA LYS A 53 -12.33 -6.82 -13.25
C LYS A 53 -11.17 -5.96 -13.76
N ASN A 54 -10.68 -5.05 -12.94
CA ASN A 54 -9.64 -4.08 -13.28
C ASN A 54 -8.60 -3.98 -12.14
N PRO A 55 -7.54 -4.82 -12.17
CA PRO A 55 -6.47 -4.75 -11.18
C PRO A 55 -5.73 -3.40 -11.13
N LEU A 56 -5.69 -2.64 -12.24
CA LEU A 56 -5.07 -1.31 -12.25
C LEU A 56 -5.78 -0.33 -11.33
N ALA A 57 -7.07 -0.54 -11.03
CA ALA A 57 -7.81 0.27 -10.07
C ALA A 57 -7.24 0.17 -8.64
N ILE A 58 -6.51 -0.90 -8.32
CA ILE A 58 -5.82 -1.06 -7.03
C ILE A 58 -4.64 -0.09 -6.95
N GLU A 59 -3.83 -0.05 -8.00
CA GLU A 59 -2.64 0.82 -8.11
C GLU A 59 -3.06 2.29 -8.14
N GLN A 60 -3.98 2.66 -9.03
CA GLN A 60 -4.48 4.03 -9.17
C GLN A 60 -5.08 4.56 -7.87
N TRP A 61 -5.87 3.74 -7.16
CA TRP A 61 -6.43 4.15 -5.88
C TRP A 61 -5.35 4.35 -4.82
N GLY A 62 -4.34 3.48 -4.79
CA GLY A 62 -3.20 3.63 -3.89
C GLY A 62 -2.38 4.89 -4.17
N GLU A 63 -2.23 5.29 -5.43
CA GLU A 63 -1.44 6.47 -5.82
C GLU A 63 -2.18 7.80 -5.60
N GLU A 64 -3.49 7.84 -5.89
CA GLU A 64 -4.25 9.10 -5.90
C GLU A 64 -4.93 9.41 -4.56
N MET A 65 -5.23 8.38 -3.76
CA MET A 65 -6.13 8.49 -2.61
C MET A 65 -5.55 7.99 -1.29
N MET A 66 -4.35 7.42 -1.29
CA MET A 66 -3.68 6.87 -0.10
C MET A 66 -2.23 7.32 -0.03
N ASP A 67 -1.66 7.28 1.16
CA ASP A 67 -0.24 7.48 1.40
C ASP A 67 0.39 6.31 2.18
N TRP A 68 1.66 6.46 2.57
CA TRP A 68 2.36 5.42 3.31
C TRP A 68 1.77 5.17 4.71
N ASP A 69 1.24 6.20 5.36
CA ASP A 69 0.68 6.08 6.70
C ASP A 69 -0.60 5.23 6.70
N ASP A 70 -1.35 5.22 5.60
CA ASP A 70 -2.53 4.36 5.43
C ASP A 70 -2.20 2.86 5.35
N VAL A 71 -0.97 2.51 4.94
CA VAL A 71 -0.60 1.10 4.64
C VAL A 71 0.50 0.53 5.52
N LYS A 72 1.31 1.38 6.18
CA LYS A 72 2.54 0.97 6.88
C LYS A 72 2.32 -0.10 7.95
N GLU A 73 1.19 -0.09 8.65
CA GLU A 73 0.87 -1.07 9.70
C GLU A 73 0.57 -2.47 9.14
N HIS A 74 0.15 -2.54 7.88
CA HIS A 74 -0.18 -3.78 7.18
C HIS A 74 0.93 -4.23 6.21
N ALA A 75 1.83 -3.32 5.86
CA ALA A 75 2.92 -3.58 4.93
C ALA A 75 3.98 -4.50 5.55
N LYS A 76 4.48 -5.43 4.74
CA LYS A 76 5.58 -6.33 5.12
C LYS A 76 6.75 -6.12 4.19
N GLN A 77 7.90 -5.78 4.74
CA GLN A 77 9.13 -5.74 3.96
C GLN A 77 9.48 -7.15 3.49
N ILE A 78 9.68 -7.30 2.18
CA ILE A 78 10.05 -8.58 1.54
C ILE A 78 11.45 -8.54 0.96
N VAL A 79 11.97 -7.33 0.63
CA VAL A 79 13.37 -7.10 0.26
C VAL A 79 13.86 -5.92 1.08
N PRO A 80 14.95 -6.06 1.87
CA PRO A 80 15.50 -4.95 2.64
C PRO A 80 16.09 -3.87 1.74
N ALA A 81 16.28 -2.67 2.28
CA ALA A 81 16.93 -1.57 1.57
C ALA A 81 18.32 -2.00 1.07
N ASN A 82 18.63 -1.66 -0.18
CA ASN A 82 19.94 -1.96 -0.74
C ASN A 82 20.92 -0.86 -0.34
N CYS A 83 21.58 -1.04 0.79
CA CYS A 83 22.65 -0.18 1.27
C CYS A 83 24.02 -0.87 1.11
N ASN A 84 24.96 -0.20 0.44
CA ASN A 84 26.36 -0.63 0.47
C ASN A 84 26.97 -0.23 1.82
N TYR A 85 26.80 -1.09 2.83
CA TYR A 85 27.28 -0.82 4.19
C TYR A 85 28.79 -0.57 4.27
N TYR A 86 29.58 -1.21 3.41
CA TYR A 86 31.02 -0.99 3.35
C TYR A 86 31.35 0.43 2.89
N GLU A 87 30.75 0.88 1.79
CA GLU A 87 30.94 2.25 1.30
C GLU A 87 30.34 3.29 2.26
N GLY A 88 29.17 3.00 2.83
CA GLY A 88 28.53 3.85 3.83
C GLY A 88 29.41 4.06 5.05
N TRP A 89 30.05 3.01 5.55
CA TRP A 89 31.03 3.10 6.64
C TRP A 89 32.24 3.94 6.24
N GLN A 90 32.83 3.70 5.06
CA GLN A 90 34.03 4.40 4.61
C GLN A 90 33.78 5.88 4.32
N LYS A 91 32.73 6.19 3.55
CA LYS A 91 32.51 7.51 2.94
C LYS A 91 31.31 8.28 3.50
N GLY A 92 30.47 7.64 4.31
CA GLY A 92 29.32 8.30 4.91
C GLY A 92 29.73 9.47 5.80
N LEU A 93 28.86 10.48 5.86
CA LEU A 93 28.98 11.61 6.77
C LEU A 93 29.03 11.10 8.22
N LYS A 94 30.07 11.51 8.94
CA LYS A 94 30.29 11.14 10.35
C LYS A 94 30.13 12.41 11.17
N VAL A 95 29.15 12.43 12.05
CA VAL A 95 28.94 13.52 13.02
C VAL A 95 29.26 12.95 14.39
N LEU A 96 30.26 13.53 15.05
CA LEU A 96 30.52 13.29 16.46
C LEU A 96 29.46 14.06 17.26
N THR A 97 28.77 13.38 18.17
CA THR A 97 27.80 13.98 19.11
C THR A 97 28.40 14.15 20.48
#